data_AF-A0A960K9U7-F1
#
_entry.id   AF-A0A960K9U7-F1
#
_cell.length_a   1.000
_cell.length_b   1.000
_cell.length_c   1.000
_cell.angle_alpha   90.00
_cell.angle_beta   90.00
_cell.angle_gamma   90.00
#
_symmetry.space_group_name_H-M   'P 1'
#
loop_
_entity.id
_entity.type
_entity.pdbx_description
1 polymer ?
#
loop_
_entity_poly.entity_id
_entity_poly.type
_entity_poly.pdbx_seq_one_letter_code
_entity_poly.pdbx_strand_id
1 'polypeptide(L)'
;MSDSDHDPIPFSPPSVTEDDIERVVEVLRSRWLSTGPVTHDLEERLAERLGAPHVVAMSSCTAALEISMRSLRLAPGARVGVPAWTFVASASSIVNAGGVPVLLDVEPDTLNLSPTAVAAAIEDGIQALVVVHFAGAAIDESIFGLAASAGIPVVEDAAHALGTTDHRGQMSGAGTVGACFSFYATKNLTS
;
A
#
# COMPACT_ATOMS: atom_id res chain seq x y z
N MET A 1 26.37 -13.20 32.57
CA MET A 1 26.91 -13.14 31.20
C MET A 1 26.64 -14.51 30.59
N SER A 2 25.46 -14.72 30.02
CA SER A 2 25.13 -15.95 29.27
C SER A 2 25.38 -15.64 27.79
N ASP A 3 26.39 -16.23 27.16
CA ASP A 3 26.37 -17.56 26.53
C ASP A 3 25.20 -17.73 25.54
N SER A 4 25.44 -17.30 24.30
CA SER A 4 24.96 -18.02 23.12
C SER A 4 26.00 -17.86 22.00
N ASP A 5 26.73 -18.94 21.74
CA ASP A 5 27.73 -19.13 20.67
C ASP A 5 27.08 -19.23 19.27
N HIS A 6 25.98 -18.49 19.07
CA HIS A 6 25.14 -18.54 17.88
C HIS A 6 25.03 -17.16 17.27
N ASP A 7 25.25 -17.08 15.96
CA ASP A 7 24.98 -15.87 15.20
C ASP A 7 23.49 -15.51 15.33
N PRO A 8 23.15 -14.25 15.66
CA PRO A 8 21.77 -13.82 15.79
C PRO A 8 21.07 -13.93 14.44
N ILE A 9 19.84 -14.44 14.42
CA ILE A 9 18.99 -14.48 13.23
C ILE A 9 18.22 -13.15 13.14
N PRO A 10 18.58 -12.22 12.25
CA PRO A 10 17.84 -10.98 12.08
C PRO A 10 16.47 -11.25 11.46
N PHE A 11 15.45 -10.46 11.84
CA PHE A 11 14.07 -10.69 11.38
C PHE A 11 13.86 -10.40 9.88
N SER A 12 14.46 -9.33 9.35
CA SER A 12 14.27 -8.90 7.95
C SER A 12 15.45 -8.07 7.42
N PRO A 13 16.65 -8.68 7.27
CA PRO A 13 17.77 -7.98 6.61
C PRO A 13 17.44 -7.74 5.13
N PRO A 14 17.82 -6.58 4.56
CA PRO A 14 17.66 -6.35 3.12
C PRO A 14 18.60 -7.25 2.31
N SER A 15 18.15 -7.68 1.14
CA SER A 15 18.98 -8.37 0.15
C SER A 15 19.52 -7.34 -0.84
N VAL A 16 20.80 -7.01 -0.73
CA VAL A 16 21.49 -6.04 -1.60
C VAL A 16 22.66 -6.74 -2.28
N THR A 17 22.77 -6.60 -3.59
CA THR A 17 23.81 -7.19 -4.43
C THR A 17 24.79 -6.13 -4.92
N GLU A 18 25.93 -6.55 -5.50
CA GLU A 18 26.87 -5.61 -6.12
C GLU A 18 26.23 -4.86 -7.31
N ASP A 19 25.36 -5.49 -8.08
CA ASP A 19 24.63 -4.84 -9.19
C ASP A 19 23.78 -3.65 -8.68
N ASP A 20 23.15 -3.81 -7.50
CA ASP A 20 22.38 -2.73 -6.87
C ASP A 20 23.29 -1.55 -6.47
N ILE A 21 24.45 -1.85 -5.88
CA ILE A 21 25.45 -0.86 -5.47
C ILE A 21 26.01 -0.12 -6.69
N GLU A 22 26.40 -0.86 -7.73
CA GLU A 22 26.91 -0.29 -8.97
C GLU A 22 25.89 0.65 -9.61
N ARG A 23 24.61 0.26 -9.63
CA ARG A 23 23.53 1.10 -10.16
C ARG A 23 23.39 2.40 -9.38
N VAL A 24 23.49 2.38 -8.04
CA VAL A 24 23.48 3.61 -7.22
C VAL A 24 24.70 4.47 -7.52
N VAL A 25 25.89 3.88 -7.65
CA VAL A 25 27.12 4.59 -8.00
C VAL A 25 27.02 5.28 -9.36
N GLU A 26 26.37 4.67 -10.35
CA GLU A 26 26.09 5.29 -11.65
C GLU A 26 25.23 6.55 -11.51
N VAL A 27 24.17 6.50 -10.70
CA VAL A 27 23.33 7.67 -10.39
C VAL A 27 24.15 8.77 -9.74
N LEU A 28 24.97 8.43 -8.73
CA LEU A 28 25.85 9.40 -8.06
C LEU A 28 26.82 10.08 -9.06
N ARG A 29 27.41 9.31 -9.98
CA ARG A 29 28.32 9.83 -11.01
C ARG A 29 27.61 10.70 -12.05
N SER A 30 26.35 10.39 -12.37
CA SER A 30 25.53 11.18 -13.30
C SER A 30 25.19 12.59 -12.79
N ARG A 31 25.24 12.79 -11.46
CA ARG A 31 24.80 14.00 -10.73
C ARG A 31 23.29 14.28 -10.80
N TRP A 32 22.48 13.36 -11.32
CA TRP A 32 21.02 13.46 -11.27
C TRP A 32 20.47 12.79 -10.00
N LEU A 33 20.58 13.48 -8.87
CA LEU A 33 20.36 12.88 -7.54
C LEU A 33 18.92 12.92 -7.02
N SER A 34 18.02 13.59 -7.73
CA SER A 34 16.59 13.65 -7.42
C SER A 34 15.79 12.99 -8.54
N THR A 35 14.49 13.24 -8.63
CA THR A 35 13.62 12.70 -9.68
C THR A 35 14.25 12.91 -11.06
N GLY A 36 14.40 11.80 -11.80
CA GLY A 36 15.16 11.78 -13.05
C GLY A 36 14.93 10.51 -13.85
N PRO A 37 15.80 10.24 -14.85
CA PRO A 37 15.62 9.13 -15.78
C PRO A 37 15.47 7.76 -15.11
N VAL A 38 16.16 7.52 -13.99
CA VAL A 38 16.07 6.24 -13.25
C VAL A 38 14.72 6.07 -12.56
N THR A 39 14.13 7.15 -12.05
CA THR A 39 12.77 7.12 -11.50
C THR A 39 11.75 6.81 -12.60
N HIS A 40 11.94 7.41 -13.78
CA HIS A 40 11.05 7.17 -14.92
C HIS A 40 11.13 5.73 -15.42
N ASP A 41 12.34 5.17 -15.56
CA ASP A 41 12.55 3.75 -15.91
C ASP A 41 11.87 2.81 -14.90
N LEU A 42 11.94 3.13 -13.61
CA LEU A 42 11.25 2.38 -12.56
C LEU A 42 9.73 2.41 -12.76
N GLU A 43 9.15 3.59 -13.01
CA GLU A 43 7.72 3.75 -13.24
C GLU A 43 7.24 2.97 -14.47
N GLU A 44 7.94 3.08 -15.60
CA GLU A 44 7.60 2.36 -16.84
C GLU A 44 7.65 0.85 -16.64
N ARG A 45 8.74 0.32 -16.06
CA ARG A 45 8.92 -1.11 -15.83
C ARG A 45 7.93 -1.67 -14.82
N LEU A 46 7.58 -0.91 -13.79
CA LEU A 46 6.53 -1.31 -12.85
C LEU A 46 5.15 -1.26 -13.50
N ALA A 47 4.85 -0.26 -14.32
CA ALA A 47 3.58 -0.18 -15.04
C ALA A 47 3.40 -1.39 -15.96
N GLU A 48 4.43 -1.75 -16.72
CA GLU A 48 4.45 -2.97 -17.54
C GLU A 48 4.27 -4.24 -16.71
N ARG A 49 5.04 -4.38 -15.61
CA ARG A 49 5.00 -5.56 -14.74
C ARG A 49 3.65 -5.75 -14.06
N LEU A 50 3.01 -4.66 -13.64
CA LEU A 50 1.73 -4.68 -12.94
C LEU A 50 0.54 -4.71 -13.92
N GLY A 51 0.76 -4.42 -15.20
CA GLY A 51 -0.33 -4.17 -16.15
C GLY A 51 -1.13 -2.91 -15.83
N ALA A 52 -0.52 -1.97 -15.09
CA ALA A 52 -1.15 -0.71 -14.71
C ALA A 52 -0.96 0.33 -15.83
N PRO A 53 -1.96 1.19 -16.12
CA PRO A 53 -1.81 2.24 -17.11
C PRO A 53 -0.76 3.29 -16.69
N HIS A 54 -0.62 3.51 -15.39
CA HIS A 54 0.30 4.48 -14.80
C HIS A 54 0.84 3.96 -13.47
N VAL A 55 2.10 4.27 -13.18
CA VAL A 55 2.74 4.11 -11.87
C VAL A 55 3.43 5.44 -11.55
N VAL A 56 3.34 5.88 -10.29
CA VAL A 56 4.02 7.08 -9.82
C VAL A 56 4.92 6.70 -8.65
N ALA A 57 6.21 6.88 -8.81
CA ALA A 57 7.19 6.61 -7.76
C ALA A 57 7.17 7.73 -6.72
N MET A 58 7.02 7.35 -5.45
CA MET A 58 6.95 8.26 -4.31
C MET A 58 8.07 7.94 -3.31
N SER A 59 8.32 8.87 -2.38
CA SER A 59 9.33 8.66 -1.33
C SER A 59 8.94 7.61 -0.28
N SER A 60 7.66 7.27 -0.17
CA SER A 60 7.17 6.21 0.73
C SER A 60 5.73 5.79 0.37
N CYS A 61 5.32 4.61 0.85
CA CYS A 61 3.90 4.20 0.78
C CYS A 61 2.99 5.15 1.56
N THR A 62 3.45 5.72 2.68
CA THR A 62 2.69 6.72 3.44
C THR A 62 2.35 7.95 2.58
N ALA A 63 3.32 8.44 1.79
CA ALA A 63 3.08 9.54 0.86
C ALA A 63 2.10 9.14 -0.26
N ALA A 64 2.21 7.92 -0.78
CA ALA A 64 1.29 7.40 -1.79
C ALA A 64 -0.15 7.27 -1.25
N LEU A 65 -0.33 6.77 -0.03
CA LEU A 65 -1.63 6.68 0.65
C LEU A 65 -2.23 8.06 0.88
N GLU A 66 -1.45 9.02 1.40
CA GLU A 66 -1.94 10.38 1.65
C GLU A 66 -2.34 11.09 0.34
N ILE A 67 -1.53 10.97 -0.72
CA ILE A 67 -1.86 11.56 -2.03
C ILE A 67 -3.12 10.92 -2.62
N SER A 68 -3.27 9.60 -2.50
CA SER A 68 -4.48 8.88 -2.93
C SER A 68 -5.72 9.35 -2.16
N MET A 69 -5.60 9.57 -0.86
CA MET A 69 -6.69 10.13 -0.06
C MET A 69 -7.01 11.58 -0.45
N ARG A 70 -5.99 12.41 -0.71
CA ARG A 70 -6.18 13.79 -1.16
C ARG A 70 -6.80 13.87 -2.57
N SER A 71 -6.50 12.94 -3.47
CA SER A 71 -7.04 12.94 -4.83
C SER A 71 -8.55 12.69 -4.87
N LEU A 72 -9.11 12.05 -3.84
CA LEU A 72 -10.55 11.88 -3.67
C LEU A 72 -11.30 13.20 -3.44
N ARG A 73 -10.61 14.26 -2.99
CA ARG A 73 -11.21 15.58 -2.70
C ARG A 73 -12.42 15.50 -1.77
N LEU A 74 -12.36 14.60 -0.80
CA LEU A 74 -13.39 14.47 0.22
C LEU A 74 -13.50 15.77 1.03
N ALA A 75 -14.70 16.08 1.50
CA ALA A 75 -14.91 17.21 2.39
C ALA A 75 -14.16 16.99 3.73
N PRO A 76 -13.66 18.06 4.37
CA PRO A 76 -13.11 17.95 5.72
C PRO A 76 -14.10 17.26 6.68
N GLY A 77 -13.59 16.34 7.49
CA GLY A 77 -14.40 15.52 8.40
C GLY A 77 -15.03 14.28 7.75
N ALA A 78 -14.74 14.01 6.46
CA ALA A 78 -15.28 12.83 5.79
C ALA A 78 -14.89 11.53 6.51
N ARG A 79 -15.87 10.65 6.71
CA ARG A 79 -15.69 9.37 7.41
C ARG A 79 -15.10 8.34 6.44
N VAL A 80 -13.96 7.75 6.77
CA VAL A 80 -13.26 6.79 5.91
C VAL A 80 -12.99 5.51 6.68
N GLY A 81 -13.51 4.38 6.18
CA GLY A 81 -13.28 3.07 6.79
C GLY A 81 -11.82 2.64 6.64
N VAL A 82 -11.26 2.03 7.69
CA VAL A 82 -9.91 1.45 7.68
C VAL A 82 -9.88 0.27 8.66
N PRO A 83 -9.19 -0.84 8.36
CA PRO A 83 -9.09 -1.95 9.31
C PRO A 83 -8.44 -1.50 10.63
N ALA A 84 -8.96 -1.98 11.75
CA ALA A 84 -8.37 -1.78 13.07
C ALA A 84 -7.01 -2.50 13.18
N TRP A 85 -6.84 -3.60 12.46
CA TRP A 85 -5.59 -4.34 12.34
C TRP A 85 -4.78 -3.86 11.11
N THR A 86 -3.95 -2.84 11.31
CA THR A 86 -3.09 -2.29 10.26
C THR A 86 -1.90 -1.53 10.84
N PHE A 87 -0.98 -1.10 9.98
CA PHE A 87 0.06 -0.14 10.34
C PHE A 87 -0.50 1.29 10.35
N VAL A 88 0.01 2.15 11.23
CA VAL A 88 -0.54 3.48 11.48
C VAL A 88 -0.64 4.37 10.24
N ALA A 89 0.21 4.15 9.23
CA ALA A 89 0.21 4.91 7.97
C ALA A 89 -1.15 4.91 7.26
N SER A 90 -1.90 3.79 7.32
CA SER A 90 -3.22 3.65 6.71
C SER A 90 -4.21 4.64 7.31
N ALA A 91 -4.29 4.69 8.65
CA ALA A 91 -5.18 5.61 9.35
C ALA A 91 -4.67 7.06 9.34
N SER A 92 -3.35 7.27 9.46
CA SER A 92 -2.80 8.63 9.47
C SER A 92 -2.91 9.32 8.12
N SER A 93 -2.89 8.57 7.01
CA SER A 93 -3.13 9.14 5.66
C SER A 93 -4.51 9.78 5.54
N ILE A 94 -5.53 9.16 6.15
CA ILE A 94 -6.91 9.70 6.22
C ILE A 94 -6.91 11.00 7.03
N VAL A 95 -6.30 11.00 8.21
CA VAL A 95 -6.23 12.18 9.09
C VAL A 95 -5.50 13.34 8.39
N ASN A 96 -4.36 13.07 7.76
CA ASN A 96 -3.56 14.08 7.07
C ASN A 96 -4.30 14.67 5.86
N ALA A 97 -5.17 13.89 5.21
CA ALA A 97 -6.06 14.35 4.15
C ALA A 97 -7.29 15.12 4.68
N GLY A 98 -7.46 15.23 6.01
CA GLY A 98 -8.56 15.96 6.66
C GLY A 98 -9.80 15.11 6.95
N GLY A 99 -9.71 13.78 6.80
CA GLY A 99 -10.79 12.85 7.11
C GLY A 99 -10.80 12.34 8.55
N VAL A 100 -11.80 11.54 8.87
CA VAL A 100 -11.99 10.86 10.17
C VAL A 100 -11.94 9.35 9.93
N PRO A 101 -10.90 8.64 10.44
CA PRO A 101 -10.85 7.19 10.35
C PRO A 101 -11.99 6.55 11.14
N VAL A 102 -12.67 5.59 10.50
CA VAL A 102 -13.64 4.69 11.13
C VAL A 102 -12.99 3.31 11.18
N LEU A 103 -12.63 2.85 12.38
CA LEU A 103 -11.96 1.58 12.57
C LEU A 103 -12.94 0.42 12.38
N LEU A 104 -12.59 -0.51 11.50
CA LEU A 104 -13.41 -1.65 11.12
C LEU A 104 -12.73 -2.95 11.53
N ASP A 105 -13.52 -3.93 11.97
CA ASP A 105 -12.98 -5.22 12.40
C ASP A 105 -12.43 -6.06 11.23
N VAL A 106 -11.63 -7.07 11.55
CA VAL A 106 -10.99 -7.99 10.59
C VAL A 106 -11.47 -9.42 10.78
N GLU A 107 -11.34 -10.23 9.75
CA GLU A 107 -11.58 -11.68 9.90
C GLU A 107 -10.40 -12.32 10.67
N PRO A 108 -10.66 -13.20 11.64
CA PRO A 108 -9.63 -13.74 12.54
C PRO A 108 -8.64 -14.70 11.86
N ASP A 109 -9.01 -15.28 10.71
CA ASP A 109 -8.21 -16.25 9.96
C ASP A 109 -7.27 -15.59 8.94
N THR A 110 -7.69 -14.47 8.35
CA THR A 110 -6.91 -13.74 7.33
C THR A 110 -6.26 -12.48 7.89
N LEU A 111 -6.80 -11.92 8.98
CA LEU A 111 -6.47 -10.59 9.51
C LEU A 111 -6.71 -9.45 8.51
N ASN A 112 -7.40 -9.74 7.40
CA ASN A 112 -7.87 -8.76 6.43
C ASN A 112 -9.25 -8.25 6.85
N LEU A 113 -9.61 -7.09 6.31
CA LEU A 113 -10.84 -6.39 6.62
C LEU A 113 -12.09 -7.27 6.46
N SER A 114 -13.01 -7.25 7.43
CA SER A 114 -14.23 -8.06 7.39
C SER A 114 -15.27 -7.49 6.42
N PRO A 115 -15.79 -8.28 5.46
CA PRO A 115 -16.89 -7.85 4.58
C PRO A 115 -18.14 -7.42 5.37
N THR A 116 -18.42 -8.08 6.51
CA THR A 116 -19.57 -7.74 7.37
C THR A 116 -19.37 -6.38 8.03
N ALA A 117 -18.16 -6.09 8.53
CA ALA A 117 -17.83 -4.78 9.10
C ALA A 117 -17.90 -3.66 8.04
N VAL A 118 -17.47 -3.94 6.80
CA VAL A 118 -17.59 -3.01 5.67
C VAL A 118 -19.04 -2.71 5.34
N ALA A 119 -19.89 -3.74 5.25
CA ALA A 119 -21.31 -3.56 4.96
C ALA A 119 -22.00 -2.67 6.01
N ALA A 120 -21.77 -2.94 7.30
CA ALA A 120 -22.30 -2.11 8.39
C ALA A 120 -21.77 -0.67 8.34
N ALA A 121 -20.49 -0.47 8.04
CA ALA A 121 -19.91 0.87 7.94
C ALA A 121 -20.46 1.68 6.76
N ILE A 122 -20.76 1.01 5.64
CA ILE A 122 -21.45 1.61 4.49
C ILE A 122 -22.85 2.07 4.91
N GLU A 123 -23.61 1.25 5.65
CA GLU A 123 -24.92 1.63 6.20
C GLU A 123 -24.81 2.84 7.14
N ASP A 124 -23.73 2.91 7.93
CA ASP A 124 -23.39 4.03 8.82
C ASP A 124 -22.79 5.26 8.07
N GLY A 125 -22.76 5.24 6.74
CA GLY A 125 -22.43 6.40 5.90
C GLY A 125 -20.94 6.74 5.84
N ILE A 126 -20.04 5.74 5.82
CA ILE A 126 -18.66 6.00 5.37
C ILE A 126 -18.65 6.47 3.91
N GLN A 127 -17.67 7.29 3.55
CA GLN A 127 -17.58 7.95 2.25
C GLN A 127 -16.43 7.43 1.37
N ALA A 128 -15.52 6.64 1.95
CA ALA A 128 -14.43 5.98 1.25
C ALA A 128 -13.91 4.83 2.13
N LEU A 129 -13.07 3.97 1.55
CA LEU A 129 -12.44 2.85 2.24
C LEU A 129 -10.95 2.80 1.95
N VAL A 130 -10.13 2.62 2.99
CA VAL A 130 -8.74 2.19 2.87
C VAL A 130 -8.69 0.71 3.25
N VAL A 131 -8.32 -0.15 2.30
CA VAL A 131 -8.14 -1.58 2.53
C VAL A 131 -6.66 -1.91 2.66
N VAL A 132 -6.32 -2.99 3.34
CA VAL A 132 -4.93 -3.40 3.56
C VAL A 132 -4.80 -4.86 3.16
N HIS A 133 -3.83 -5.17 2.32
CA HIS A 133 -3.46 -6.54 1.96
C HIS A 133 -2.48 -7.08 3.00
N PHE A 134 -3.00 -7.47 4.17
CA PHE A 134 -2.19 -7.83 5.32
C PHE A 134 -1.27 -9.01 5.00
N ALA A 135 -0.02 -8.93 5.45
CA ALA A 135 1.05 -9.90 5.15
C ALA A 135 1.22 -10.26 3.65
N GLY A 136 0.72 -9.43 2.72
CA GLY A 136 0.76 -9.69 1.28
C GLY A 136 -0.41 -10.55 0.76
N ALA A 137 -1.32 -10.99 1.63
CA ALA A 137 -2.52 -11.70 1.22
C ALA A 137 -3.55 -10.74 0.62
N ALA A 138 -4.09 -11.09 -0.55
CA ALA A 138 -5.19 -10.36 -1.16
C ALA A 138 -6.40 -10.33 -0.21
N ILE A 139 -7.15 -9.21 -0.21
CA ILE A 139 -8.40 -9.13 0.55
C ILE A 139 -9.51 -9.91 -0.16
N ASP A 140 -10.59 -10.20 0.56
CA ASP A 140 -11.79 -10.80 -0.02
C ASP A 140 -12.37 -9.91 -1.13
N GLU A 141 -12.64 -10.52 -2.30
CA GLU A 141 -13.14 -9.81 -3.49
C GLU A 141 -14.50 -9.14 -3.27
N SER A 142 -15.32 -9.67 -2.36
CA SER A 142 -16.64 -9.12 -2.03
C SER A 142 -16.58 -7.70 -1.49
N ILE A 143 -15.46 -7.29 -0.87
CA ILE A 143 -15.25 -5.93 -0.36
C ILE A 143 -15.29 -4.90 -1.51
N PHE A 144 -14.67 -5.22 -2.65
CA PHE A 144 -14.72 -4.35 -3.83
C PHE A 144 -16.14 -4.27 -4.40
N GLY A 145 -16.88 -5.39 -4.39
CA GLY A 145 -18.28 -5.44 -4.80
C GLY A 145 -19.20 -4.59 -3.90
N LEU A 146 -19.01 -4.65 -2.58
CA LEU A 146 -19.73 -3.84 -1.59
C LEU A 146 -19.47 -2.35 -1.82
N ALA A 147 -18.20 -1.95 -1.91
CA ALA A 147 -17.81 -0.56 -2.13
C ALA A 147 -18.34 0.00 -3.46
N ALA A 148 -18.23 -0.78 -4.55
CA ALA A 148 -18.73 -0.40 -5.86
C ALA A 148 -20.26 -0.24 -5.87
N SER A 149 -20.99 -1.16 -5.22
CA SER A 149 -22.46 -1.09 -5.11
C SER A 149 -22.93 0.14 -4.32
N ALA A 150 -22.15 0.57 -3.33
CA ALA A 150 -22.40 1.77 -2.54
C ALA A 150 -21.87 3.06 -3.19
N GLY A 151 -21.11 2.96 -4.29
CA GLY A 151 -20.49 4.10 -4.95
C GLY A 151 -19.40 4.79 -4.13
N ILE A 152 -18.78 4.07 -3.17
CA ILE A 152 -17.67 4.61 -2.38
C ILE A 152 -16.31 4.20 -2.96
N PRO A 153 -15.34 5.11 -3.06
CA PRO A 153 -14.01 4.79 -3.58
C PRO A 153 -13.19 3.98 -2.57
N VAL A 154 -12.30 3.16 -3.11
CA VAL A 154 -11.34 2.33 -2.36
C VAL A 154 -9.92 2.81 -2.65
N VAL A 155 -9.09 2.92 -1.61
CA VAL A 155 -7.62 3.05 -1.72
C VAL A 155 -7.02 1.76 -1.19
N GLU A 156 -6.14 1.14 -1.96
CA GLU A 156 -5.50 -0.12 -1.56
C GLU A 156 -4.13 0.16 -0.92
N ASP A 157 -3.98 -0.13 0.38
CA ASP A 157 -2.67 -0.28 1.02
C ASP A 157 -2.10 -1.67 0.69
N ALA A 158 -1.24 -1.67 -0.32
CA ALA A 158 -0.52 -2.82 -0.83
C ALA A 158 0.95 -2.82 -0.37
N ALA A 159 1.27 -2.20 0.78
CA ALA A 159 2.63 -2.12 1.29
C ALA A 159 3.35 -3.48 1.44
N HIS A 160 2.60 -4.56 1.60
CA HIS A 160 3.11 -5.93 1.71
C HIS A 160 2.89 -6.78 0.45
N ALA A 161 2.22 -6.23 -0.57
CA ALA A 161 1.57 -7.01 -1.62
C ALA A 161 2.12 -6.76 -3.03
N LEU A 162 3.34 -6.21 -3.15
CA LEU A 162 4.00 -6.18 -4.46
C LEU A 162 4.24 -7.62 -4.95
N GLY A 163 3.66 -7.96 -6.10
CA GLY A 163 3.72 -9.31 -6.67
C GLY A 163 2.56 -10.22 -6.27
N THR A 164 1.64 -9.75 -5.41
CA THR A 164 0.40 -10.48 -5.09
C THR A 164 -0.55 -10.47 -6.29
N THR A 165 -1.27 -11.58 -6.47
CA THR A 165 -2.38 -11.70 -7.43
C THR A 165 -3.71 -11.83 -6.70
N ASP A 166 -4.76 -11.25 -7.25
CA ASP A 166 -6.14 -11.43 -6.80
C ASP A 166 -7.04 -11.87 -7.97
N HIS A 167 -8.36 -11.82 -7.78
CA HIS A 167 -9.35 -12.17 -8.81
C HIS A 167 -9.28 -11.29 -10.08
N ARG A 168 -8.64 -10.11 -10.02
CA ARG A 168 -8.40 -9.19 -11.15
C ARG A 168 -7.07 -9.46 -11.86
N GLY A 169 -6.28 -10.42 -11.38
CA GLY A 169 -4.95 -10.76 -11.90
C GLY A 169 -3.84 -10.17 -11.06
N GLN A 170 -2.80 -9.62 -11.69
CA GLN A 170 -1.72 -8.94 -10.97
C GLN A 170 -2.27 -7.68 -10.28
N MET A 171 -2.05 -7.56 -8.98
CA MET A 171 -2.54 -6.42 -8.21
C MET A 171 -1.95 -5.11 -8.75
N SER A 172 -2.82 -4.25 -9.26
CA SER A 172 -2.47 -2.97 -9.88
C SER A 172 -3.34 -1.80 -9.40
N GLY A 173 -4.32 -2.06 -8.52
CA GLY A 173 -5.32 -1.07 -8.14
C GLY A 173 -6.49 -0.95 -9.14
N ALA A 174 -6.67 -1.92 -10.04
CA ALA A 174 -7.69 -1.87 -11.08
C ALA A 174 -9.11 -1.77 -10.49
N GLY A 175 -9.85 -0.70 -10.85
CA GLY A 175 -11.20 -0.46 -10.32
C GLY A 175 -11.22 0.22 -8.94
N THR A 176 -10.07 0.65 -8.43
CA THR A 176 -9.95 1.46 -7.21
C THR A 176 -9.26 2.80 -7.53
N VAL A 177 -8.96 3.61 -6.52
CA VAL A 177 -8.16 4.84 -6.68
C VAL A 177 -6.72 4.49 -7.09
N GLY A 178 -6.20 3.37 -6.59
CA GLY A 178 -4.86 2.90 -6.83
C GLY A 178 -4.36 1.98 -5.72
N ALA A 179 -3.34 1.18 -6.04
CA ALA A 179 -2.60 0.37 -5.09
C ALA A 179 -1.29 1.06 -4.68
N CYS A 180 -1.15 1.29 -3.38
CA CYS A 180 0.01 1.94 -2.77
C CYS A 180 1.00 0.87 -2.30
N PHE A 181 2.15 0.75 -2.98
CA PHE A 181 3.21 -0.19 -2.62
C PHE A 181 4.28 0.47 -1.75
N SER A 182 5.04 -0.35 -1.02
CA SER A 182 6.13 0.11 -0.16
C SER A 182 7.45 -0.54 -0.57
N PHE A 183 8.50 0.27 -0.66
CA PHE A 183 9.89 -0.15 -0.86
C PHE A 183 10.77 0.11 0.37
N TYR A 184 10.15 0.21 1.55
CA TYR A 184 10.88 0.33 2.81
C TYR A 184 11.83 -0.86 3.02
N ALA A 185 12.91 -0.67 3.78
CA ALA A 185 14.02 -1.62 3.96
C ALA A 185 13.62 -3.06 4.31
N THR A 186 12.47 -3.26 4.95
CA THR A 186 11.97 -4.59 5.38
C THR A 186 10.91 -5.19 4.45
N LYS A 187 10.64 -4.58 3.28
CA LYS A 187 9.70 -5.08 2.29
C LYS A 187 10.38 -6.03 1.30
N ASN A 188 9.57 -6.84 0.61
CA ASN A 188 10.05 -7.86 -0.34
C ASN A 188 10.89 -7.27 -1.49
N LEU A 189 10.63 -6.01 -1.87
CA LEU A 189 11.47 -5.19 -2.73
C LEU A 189 11.78 -3.89 -1.99
N THR A 190 13.01 -3.39 -2.07
CA THR A 190 13.43 -2.16 -1.39
C THR A 190 14.20 -1.21 -2.32
N SER A 191 14.29 0.06 -1.93
CA SER A 191 14.88 1.19 -2.68
C SER A 191 16.00 1.87 -1.90
#